data_AF-A0A7X2XLR5-F1
#
_entry.id   AF-A0A7X2XLR5-F1
#
_cell.length_a   1.000
_cell.length_b   1.000
_cell.length_c   1.000
_cell.angle_alpha   90.00
_cell.angle_beta   90.00
_cell.angle_gamma   90.00
#
_symmetry.space_group_name_H-M   'P 1'
#
loop_
_entity.id
_entity.type
_entity.pdbx_description
1 polymer ?
#
loop_
_entity_poly.entity_id
_entity_poly.type
_entity_poly.pdbx_seq_one_letter_code
_entity_poly.pdbx_strand_id
1 'polypeptide(L)'
;MKLKTLVIGGSGLFLMVFSLLLFVAILFSDEQDSGISNIHYGGVNVSAEVLAHKPMVEKYAKEYGVEEYVNILLAIIQVESGGTAEDVMQSSESLGIPPNS
;
A
#
# COMPACT_ATOMS: atom_id res chain seq x y z
N MET A 1 2.93 -54.06 20.28
CA MET A 1 3.58 -53.69 19.01
C MET A 1 2.64 -53.01 18.01
N LYS A 2 1.34 -53.34 17.96
CA LYS A 2 0.36 -52.78 17.01
C LYS A 2 0.06 -51.27 17.17
N LEU A 3 0.15 -50.74 18.40
CA LEU A 3 -0.14 -49.32 18.67
C LEU A 3 0.97 -48.39 18.14
N LYS A 4 2.24 -48.82 18.19
CA LYS A 4 3.37 -48.05 17.67
C LYS A 4 3.32 -47.94 16.14
N THR A 5 2.99 -49.04 15.44
CA THR A 5 2.81 -49.05 13.99
C THR A 5 1.59 -48.26 13.54
N LEU A 6 0.51 -48.23 14.32
CA LEU A 6 -0.67 -47.41 14.05
C LEU A 6 -0.39 -45.91 14.22
N VAL A 7 0.37 -45.52 15.25
CA VAL A 7 0.80 -44.13 15.46
C VAL A 7 1.78 -43.68 14.38
N ILE A 8 2.72 -44.54 13.97
CA ILE A 8 3.68 -44.25 12.88
C ILE A 8 2.96 -44.14 11.52
N GLY A 9 2.00 -45.04 11.25
CA GLY A 9 1.20 -45.00 10.02
C GLY A 9 0.27 -43.79 9.97
N GLY A 10 -0.37 -43.44 11.09
CA GLY A 10 -1.22 -42.26 11.21
C GLY A 10 -0.44 -40.95 11.10
N SER A 11 0.76 -40.89 11.67
CA SER A 11 1.66 -39.74 11.54
C SER A 11 2.13 -39.53 10.11
N GLY A 12 2.45 -40.60 9.38
CA GLY A 12 2.83 -40.51 7.97
C GLY A 12 1.70 -39.98 7.09
N LEU A 13 0.47 -40.47 7.29
CA LEU A 13 -0.71 -40.00 6.56
C LEU A 13 -1.00 -38.52 6.86
N PHE A 14 -0.89 -38.11 8.13
CA PHE A 14 -1.08 -36.72 8.54
C PHE A 14 -0.06 -35.78 7.88
N LEU A 15 1.23 -36.16 7.88
CA LEU A 15 2.28 -35.36 7.24
C LEU A 15 2.10 -35.27 5.72
N MET A 16 1.65 -36.35 5.06
CA MET A 16 1.37 -36.34 3.63
C MET A 16 0.22 -35.38 3.29
N VAL A 17 -0.88 -35.43 4.05
CA VAL A 17 -2.02 -34.52 3.86
C VAL A 17 -1.64 -33.08 4.20
N PHE A 18 -0.89 -32.85 5.27
CA PHE A 18 -0.41 -31.53 5.66
C PHE A 18 0.52 -30.94 4.59
N SER A 19 1.45 -31.73 4.04
CA SER A 19 2.33 -31.32 2.94
C SER A 19 1.55 -30.99 1.67
N LEU A 20 0.50 -31.75 1.35
CA LEU A 20 -0.36 -31.47 0.18
C LEU A 20 -1.13 -30.16 0.38
N LEU A 21 -1.67 -29.92 1.57
CA LEU A 21 -2.34 -28.66 1.91
C LEU A 21 -1.38 -27.47 1.82
N LEU A 22 -0.15 -27.61 2.30
CA LEU A 22 0.89 -26.58 2.19
C LEU A 22 1.26 -26.28 0.73
N PHE A 23 1.38 -27.33 -0.10
CA PHE A 23 1.65 -27.19 -1.52
C PHE A 23 0.51 -26.49 -2.26
N VAL A 24 -0.73 -26.87 -1.99
CA VAL A 24 -1.93 -26.20 -2.52
C VAL A 24 -1.98 -24.75 -2.05
N ALA A 25 -1.71 -24.48 -0.77
CA ALA A 25 -1.66 -23.12 -0.24
C ALA A 25 -0.61 -22.27 -0.95
N ILE A 26 0.57 -22.81 -1.31
CA ILE A 26 1.59 -22.09 -2.08
C ILE A 26 1.17 -21.89 -3.54
N LEU A 27 0.57 -22.90 -4.18
CA LEU A 27 0.10 -22.78 -5.58
C LEU A 27 -1.06 -21.80 -5.75
N PHE A 28 -1.93 -21.71 -4.74
CA PHE A 28 -3.04 -20.75 -4.68
C PHE A 28 -2.73 -19.58 -3.73
N SER A 29 -1.47 -19.42 -3.33
CA SER A 29 -1.00 -18.15 -2.81
C SER A 29 -0.95 -17.25 -4.03
N ASP A 30 -2.11 -16.68 -4.34
CA ASP A 30 -2.18 -15.46 -5.12
C ASP A 30 -1.31 -14.48 -4.33
N GLU A 31 -0.11 -14.21 -4.84
CA GLU A 31 0.45 -12.90 -4.63
C GLU A 31 -0.68 -11.99 -5.10
N GLN A 32 -1.22 -11.18 -4.20
CA GLN A 32 -2.16 -10.15 -4.59
C GLN A 32 -1.36 -9.20 -5.48
N ASP A 33 -1.17 -9.61 -6.73
CA ASP A 33 -0.83 -8.79 -7.86
C ASP A 33 -2.08 -7.96 -8.06
N SER A 34 -2.20 -6.95 -7.18
CA SER A 34 -2.96 -5.77 -7.44
C SER A 34 -2.39 -5.22 -8.74
N GLY A 35 -2.93 -5.72 -9.85
CA GLY A 35 -2.68 -5.28 -11.20
C GLY A 35 -3.12 -3.83 -11.33
N ILE A 36 -2.24 -2.96 -10.86
CA ILE A 36 -1.98 -1.56 -11.19
C ILE A 36 -0.49 -1.47 -10.82
N SER A 37 0.32 -0.93 -11.71
CA SER A 37 1.70 -0.52 -11.47
C SER A 37 1.85 0.31 -10.18
N ASN A 38 1.82 -0.34 -9.03
CA ASN A 38 2.04 0.23 -7.72
C ASN A 38 3.52 0.06 -7.48
N ILE A 39 4.28 1.06 -7.89
CA ILE A 39 5.53 1.39 -7.22
C ILE A 39 5.21 1.32 -5.72
N HIS A 40 5.72 0.28 -5.06
CA HIS A 40 5.65 0.13 -3.62
C HIS A 40 6.58 1.20 -3.04
N TYR A 41 6.17 2.46 -3.12
CA TYR A 41 6.67 3.49 -2.23
C TYR A 41 6.35 2.93 -0.86
N GLY A 42 7.38 2.44 -0.16
CA GLY A 42 7.31 2.05 1.25
C GLY A 42 6.87 3.28 2.02
N GLY A 43 5.56 3.53 2.02
CA GLY A 43 4.98 4.81 2.31
C GLY A 43 4.73 4.89 3.79
N VAL A 44 5.49 5.74 4.47
CA VAL A 44 5.07 6.29 5.76
C VAL A 44 3.63 6.78 5.57
N ASN A 45 2.72 6.27 6.39
CA ASN A 45 1.32 6.68 6.34
C ASN A 45 1.27 8.20 6.52
N VAL A 46 0.69 8.92 5.56
CA VAL A 46 0.52 10.37 5.66
C VAL A 46 -0.45 10.71 6.79
N SER A 47 -0.30 11.89 7.39
CA SER A 47 -1.11 12.31 8.52
C SER A 47 -2.58 12.49 8.12
N ALA A 48 -3.48 12.53 9.12
CA ALA A 48 -4.90 12.71 8.88
C ALA A 48 -5.20 14.08 8.22
N GLU A 49 -4.42 15.09 8.57
CA GLU A 49 -4.48 16.45 8.01
C GLU A 49 -4.16 16.43 6.50
N VAL A 50 -3.13 15.69 6.10
CA VAL A 50 -2.78 15.50 4.68
C VAL A 50 -3.88 14.73 3.93
N LEU A 51 -4.40 13.67 4.55
CA LEU A 51 -5.47 12.86 3.95
C LEU A 51 -6.77 13.63 3.74
N ALA A 52 -7.04 14.65 4.56
CA ALA A 52 -8.20 15.53 4.37
C ALA A 52 -8.17 16.27 3.02
N HIS A 53 -6.97 16.52 2.48
CA HIS A 53 -6.78 17.17 1.18
C HIS A 53 -6.87 16.23 -0.01
N LYS A 54 -6.97 14.90 0.21
CA LYS A 54 -7.03 13.89 -0.86
C LYS A 54 -8.11 14.15 -1.92
N PRO A 55 -9.36 14.52 -1.59
CA PRO A 55 -10.37 14.80 -2.61
C PRO A 55 -10.00 15.98 -3.52
N MET A 56 -9.30 16.98 -2.97
CA MET A 56 -8.82 18.13 -3.74
C MET A 56 -7.67 17.71 -4.65
N VAL A 57 -6.71 16.94 -4.13
CA VAL A 57 -5.58 16.40 -4.91
C VAL A 57 -6.07 15.53 -6.05
N GLU A 58 -7.01 14.62 -5.82
CA GLU A 58 -7.58 13.75 -6.87
C GLU A 58 -8.28 14.56 -7.97
N LYS A 59 -9.01 15.62 -7.60
CA LYS A 59 -9.67 16.51 -8.56
C LYS A 59 -8.66 17.13 -9.52
N TYR A 60 -7.59 17.75 -9.01
CA TYR A 60 -6.60 18.41 -9.87
C TYR A 60 -5.68 17.40 -10.56
N ALA A 61 -5.35 16.29 -9.92
CA ALA A 61 -4.59 15.23 -10.55
C ALA A 61 -5.32 14.68 -11.80
N LYS A 62 -6.64 14.53 -11.72
CA LYS A 62 -7.48 14.19 -12.87
C LYS A 62 -7.50 15.27 -13.95
N GLU A 63 -7.60 16.53 -13.55
CA GLU A 63 -7.59 17.66 -14.49
C GLU A 63 -6.30 17.70 -15.34
N TYR A 64 -5.15 17.41 -14.71
CA TYR A 64 -3.86 17.40 -15.39
C TYR A 64 -3.42 16.02 -15.91
N GLY A 65 -4.26 14.99 -15.76
CA GLY A 65 -3.98 13.62 -16.26
C GLY A 65 -2.82 12.93 -15.54
N VAL A 66 -2.67 13.17 -14.23
CA VAL A 66 -1.60 12.67 -13.35
C VAL A 66 -2.17 11.90 -12.14
N GLU A 67 -3.29 11.21 -12.32
CA GLU A 67 -4.03 10.46 -11.28
C GLU A 67 -3.18 9.36 -10.63
N GLU A 68 -2.24 8.78 -11.37
CA GLU A 68 -1.30 7.77 -10.87
C GLU A 68 -0.33 8.32 -9.80
N TYR A 69 -0.18 9.65 -9.73
CA TYR A 69 0.74 10.33 -8.82
C TYR A 69 0.06 10.90 -7.56
N VAL A 70 -1.23 10.63 -7.33
CA VAL A 70 -1.96 11.14 -6.15
C VAL A 70 -1.23 10.84 -4.84
N ASN A 71 -0.69 9.63 -4.69
CA ASN A 71 0.07 9.26 -3.48
C ASN A 71 1.37 10.05 -3.32
N ILE A 72 2.04 10.40 -4.43
CA ILE A 72 3.24 11.24 -4.42
C ILE A 72 2.86 12.68 -4.06
N LEU A 73 1.78 13.21 -4.64
CA LEU A 73 1.28 14.56 -4.33
C LEU A 73 0.91 14.72 -2.85
N LEU A 74 0.27 13.71 -2.27
CA LEU A 74 0.00 13.67 -0.82
C LEU A 74 1.28 13.59 0.01
N ALA A 75 2.27 12.81 -0.42
CA ALA A 75 3.58 12.76 0.25
C ALA A 75 4.31 14.11 0.19
N ILE A 76 4.19 14.85 -0.92
CA ILE A 76 4.73 16.21 -1.04
C ILE A 76 4.05 17.14 -0.02
N ILE A 77 2.71 17.13 0.06
CA ILE A 77 1.97 17.92 1.06
C ILE A 77 2.45 17.59 2.49
N GLN A 78 2.69 16.30 2.78
CA GLN A 78 3.21 15.87 4.07
C GLN A 78 4.59 16.47 4.39
N VAL A 79 5.47 16.53 3.41
CA VAL A 79 6.84 17.06 3.58
C VAL A 79 6.85 18.58 3.65
N GLU A 80 6.05 19.26 2.83
CA GLU A 80 6.04 20.72 2.72
C GLU A 80 5.36 21.41 3.89
N SER A 81 4.19 20.92 4.31
CA SER A 81 3.36 21.60 5.32
C SER A 81 2.74 20.69 6.37
N GLY A 82 2.87 19.37 6.20
CA GLY A 82 2.11 18.40 6.97
C GLY A 82 0.59 18.55 6.80
N GLY A 83 0.12 19.25 5.76
CA GLY A 83 -1.30 19.51 5.52
C GLY A 83 -1.93 20.59 6.40
N THR A 84 -1.13 21.38 7.14
CA THR A 84 -1.62 22.37 8.12
C THR A 84 -1.52 23.83 7.67
N ALA A 85 -0.69 24.14 6.67
CA ALA A 85 -0.58 25.48 6.10
C ALA A 85 -1.72 25.75 5.10
N GLU A 86 -2.01 27.02 4.84
CA GLU A 86 -2.94 27.39 3.76
C GLU A 86 -2.36 27.01 2.39
N ASP A 87 -1.08 27.33 2.15
CA ASP A 87 -0.32 26.82 1.01
C ASP A 87 0.24 25.43 1.33
N VAL A 88 -0.65 24.44 1.26
CA VAL A 88 -0.38 23.04 1.65
C VAL A 88 0.76 22.39 0.86
N MET A 89 1.03 22.84 -0.35
CA MET A 89 2.10 22.32 -1.21
C MET A 89 3.32 23.26 -1.28
N GLN A 90 3.33 24.38 -0.56
CA GLN A 90 4.32 25.45 -0.73
C GLN A 90 4.53 25.82 -2.21
N SER A 91 3.43 25.98 -2.93
CA SER A 91 3.40 26.17 -4.38
C SER A 91 3.36 27.65 -4.80
N SER A 92 3.22 28.59 -3.86
CA SER A 92 3.24 30.03 -4.09
C SER A 92 4.45 30.48 -4.92
N GLU A 93 5.65 30.04 -4.55
CA GLU A 93 6.89 30.45 -5.23
C GLU A 93 6.96 29.94 -6.68
N SER A 94 6.37 28.78 -6.97
CA SER A 94 6.25 28.24 -8.33
C SER A 94 5.42 29.15 -9.24
N LEU A 95 4.44 29.86 -8.67
CA LEU A 95 3.63 30.86 -9.37
C LEU A 95 4.27 32.26 -9.37
N GLY A 96 5.41 32.45 -8.70
CA GLY A 96 6.11 33.73 -8.60
C GLY A 96 5.48 34.73 -7.62
N ILE A 97 4.67 34.25 -6.69
CA ILE A 97 4.06 35.07 -5.62
C ILE A 97 4.79 34.85 -4.28
N PRO A 98 4.63 35.76 -3.29
CA PRO A 98 5.30 35.61 -1.99
C PRO A 98 4.96 34.28 -1.30
N PRO A 99 5.85 33.74 -0.44
CA PRO A 99 5.61 32.45 0.20
C PRO A 99 4.35 32.48 1.10
N ASN A 100 3.57 31.39 1.08
CA ASN A 100 2.30 31.25 1.81
C ASN A 100 1.22 32.27 1.42
N SER A 101 1.12 32.60 0.12
CA SER A 101 0.10 33.50 -0.41
C SER A 101 -1.15 32.76 -0.91
#